data_AF-B3RYR5-F1
#
_entry.id   AF-B3RYR5-F1
#
_cell.length_a   1.000
_cell.length_b   1.000
_cell.length_c   1.000
_cell.angle_alpha   90.00
_cell.angle_beta   90.00
_cell.angle_gamma   90.00
#
_symmetry.space_group_name_H-M   'P 1'
#
loop_
_entity.id
_entity.type
_entity.pdbx_description
1 polymer ?
#
loop_
_entity_poly.entity_id
_entity_poly.type
_entity_poly.pdbx_seq_one_letter_code
_entity_poly.pdbx_strand_id
1 'polypeptide(L)'
;MKSAIVKTGDIKNNIRILQSLVQRAGFKDRIDYASIAKGIPTAFLPLLHFLLTEYSVELSKYLLDNGFEFFSKNDLRFIEETFKVLRKIFNYKPTISIDQFFTVGFSERKVILTCDLARICIDKNKELTRYLGIVCAIN
;
A
#
# COMPACT_ATOMS: atom_id res chain seq x y z
N MET A 1 13.04 8.01 10.02
CA MET A 1 12.00 7.97 11.07
C MET A 1 11.56 6.52 11.23
N LYS A 2 11.83 5.87 12.37
CA LYS A 2 11.27 4.55 12.67
C LYS A 2 9.76 4.75 12.93
N SER A 3 8.96 4.61 11.88
CA SER A 3 7.49 4.61 12.00
C SER A 3 7.08 3.47 12.92
N ALA A 4 6.21 3.72 13.90
CA ALA A 4 5.76 2.73 14.86
C ALA A 4 5.31 1.45 14.14
N ILE A 5 6.02 0.34 14.35
CA ILE A 5 5.67 -0.96 13.76
C ILE A 5 4.20 -1.21 14.12
N VAL A 6 3.33 -1.29 13.11
CA VAL A 6 1.92 -1.58 13.36
C VAL A 6 1.88 -3.03 13.85
N LYS A 7 1.50 -3.21 15.11
CA LYS A 7 1.50 -4.52 15.77
C LYS A 7 0.07 -5.00 15.91
N THR A 8 -0.08 -6.32 16.00
CA THR A 8 -1.36 -6.95 16.33
C THR A 8 -1.77 -6.67 17.78
N GLY A 9 -3.06 -6.69 18.07
CA GLY A 9 -3.63 -6.50 19.42
C GLY A 9 -4.38 -5.17 19.63
N ASP A 10 -4.40 -4.27 18.65
CA ASP A 10 -5.18 -3.02 18.72
C ASP A 10 -5.61 -2.57 17.31
N ILE A 11 -6.66 -3.21 16.80
CA ILE A 11 -7.23 -2.88 15.50
C ILE A 11 -7.72 -1.43 15.40
N LYS A 12 -8.24 -0.85 16.50
CA LYS A 12 -8.76 0.52 16.49
C LYS A 12 -7.63 1.51 16.26
N ASN A 13 -6.52 1.35 16.97
CA ASN A 13 -5.33 2.14 16.74
C ASN A 13 -4.76 1.93 15.33
N ASN A 14 -4.73 0.69 14.85
CA ASN A 14 -4.23 0.37 13.52
C ASN A 14 -5.06 1.03 12.40
N ILE A 15 -6.39 1.10 12.55
CA ILE A 15 -7.27 1.83 11.64
C ILE A 15 -7.02 3.34 11.68
N ARG A 16 -6.77 3.92 12.87
CA ARG A 16 -6.41 5.35 12.97
C ARG A 16 -5.09 5.66 12.29
N ILE A 17 -4.10 4.77 12.42
CA ILE A 17 -2.82 4.88 11.71
C ILE A 17 -3.06 4.80 10.20
N LEU A 18 -3.86 3.85 9.74
CA LEU A 18 -4.23 3.73 8.32
C LEU A 18 -4.83 5.03 7.80
N GLN A 19 -5.84 5.56 8.50
CA GLN A 19 -6.48 6.82 8.16
C GLN A 19 -5.49 7.98 8.04
N SER A 20 -4.57 8.12 8.99
CA SER A 20 -3.55 9.17 8.94
C SER A 20 -2.61 9.00 7.73
N LEU A 21 -2.20 7.76 7.42
CA LEU A 21 -1.30 7.48 6.30
C LEU A 21 -1.93 7.78 4.94
N VAL A 22 -3.16 7.32 4.71
CA VAL A 22 -3.86 7.54 3.43
C VAL A 22 -4.23 9.00 3.22
N GLN A 23 -4.59 9.73 4.28
CA GLN A 23 -4.78 11.19 4.22
C GLN A 23 -3.48 11.92 3.87
N ARG A 24 -2.36 11.54 4.49
CA ARG A 24 -1.04 12.10 4.16
C ARG A 24 -0.59 11.77 2.74
N ALA A 25 -1.00 10.62 2.22
CA ALA A 25 -0.76 10.23 0.84
C ALA A 25 -1.68 10.97 -0.15
N GLY A 26 -2.70 11.69 0.33
CA GLY A 26 -3.61 12.46 -0.51
C GLY A 26 -4.77 11.67 -1.10
N PHE A 27 -5.15 10.53 -0.49
CA PHE A 27 -6.33 9.77 -0.91
C PHE A 27 -7.59 10.61 -0.75
N LYS A 28 -8.36 10.80 -1.83
CA LYS A 28 -9.51 11.72 -1.88
C LYS A 28 -10.86 11.02 -1.72
N ASP A 29 -10.93 9.72 -2.04
CA ASP A 29 -12.20 9.01 -2.03
C ASP A 29 -12.66 8.68 -0.61
N ARG A 30 -13.96 8.39 -0.48
CA ARG A 30 -14.54 7.98 0.80
C ARG A 30 -14.05 6.60 1.18
N ILE A 31 -13.55 6.47 2.40
CA ILE A 31 -13.09 5.21 2.96
C ILE A 31 -14.18 4.62 3.83
N ASP A 32 -14.60 3.38 3.52
CA ASP A 32 -15.54 2.63 4.33
C ASP A 32 -14.81 1.92 5.50
N TYR A 33 -14.60 2.68 6.58
CA TYR A 33 -13.96 2.18 7.79
C TYR A 33 -14.76 1.07 8.48
N ALA A 34 -16.08 1.02 8.30
CA ALA A 34 -16.90 -0.03 8.89
C ALA A 34 -16.62 -1.39 8.21
N SER A 35 -16.50 -1.38 6.88
CA SER A 35 -16.12 -2.57 6.11
C SER A 35 -14.66 -2.98 6.34
N ILE A 36 -13.75 -2.02 6.50
CA ILE A 36 -12.34 -2.28 6.89
C ILE A 36 -12.28 -2.95 8.27
N ALA A 37 -13.02 -2.46 9.26
CA ALA A 37 -13.04 -3.05 10.60
C ALA A 37 -13.53 -4.51 10.60
N LYS A 38 -14.47 -4.85 9.70
CA LYS A 38 -14.97 -6.21 9.46
C LYS A 38 -14.01 -7.07 8.61
N GLY A 39 -13.00 -6.47 7.98
CA GLY A 39 -12.05 -7.18 7.13
C GLY A 39 -12.64 -7.57 5.77
N ILE A 40 -13.57 -6.76 5.24
CA ILE A 40 -14.14 -6.97 3.90
C ILE A 40 -13.09 -6.63 2.84
N PRO A 41 -12.69 -7.56 1.95
CA PRO A 41 -11.58 -7.35 1.00
C PRO A 41 -11.76 -6.15 0.08
N THR A 42 -12.99 -5.96 -0.43
CA THR A 42 -13.31 -4.90 -1.39
C THR A 42 -13.12 -3.49 -0.84
N ALA A 43 -13.13 -3.33 0.49
CA ALA A 43 -12.85 -2.05 1.14
C ALA A 43 -11.36 -1.67 1.11
N PHE A 44 -10.45 -2.63 0.92
CA PHE A 44 -9.01 -2.40 0.88
C PHE A 44 -8.48 -2.19 -0.54
N LEU A 45 -9.14 -2.76 -1.55
CA LEU A 45 -8.68 -2.70 -2.96
C LEU A 45 -8.46 -1.27 -3.47
N PRO A 46 -9.37 -0.30 -3.26
CA PRO A 46 -9.16 1.08 -3.74
C PRO A 46 -7.95 1.74 -3.09
N LEU A 47 -7.70 1.45 -1.81
CA LEU A 47 -6.54 1.98 -1.09
C LEU A 47 -5.23 1.43 -1.66
N LEU A 48 -5.17 0.11 -1.88
CA LEU A 48 -3.99 -0.53 -2.45
C LEU A 48 -3.74 -0.06 -3.88
N HIS A 49 -4.80 0.08 -4.69
CA HIS A 49 -4.70 0.58 -6.05
C HIS A 49 -4.08 1.97 -6.05
N PHE A 50 -4.71 2.91 -5.35
CA PHE A 50 -4.22 4.28 -5.23
C PHE A 50 -2.74 4.35 -4.82
N LEU A 51 -2.34 3.60 -3.80
CA LEU A 51 -0.97 3.62 -3.28
C LEU A 51 0.09 3.18 -4.29
N LEU A 52 -0.26 2.31 -5.24
CA LEU A 52 0.65 1.75 -6.24
C LEU A 52 0.61 2.46 -7.59
N THR A 53 -0.54 3.07 -7.94
CA THR A 53 -0.77 3.59 -9.29
C THR A 53 -0.91 5.10 -9.35
N GLU A 54 -1.59 5.71 -8.37
CA GLU A 54 -2.02 7.11 -8.41
C GLU A 54 -1.27 8.02 -7.43
N TYR A 55 -0.74 7.46 -6.35
CA TYR A 55 -0.08 8.21 -5.29
C TYR A 55 1.13 9.04 -5.78
N SER A 56 1.95 8.47 -6.66
CA SER A 56 3.13 9.14 -7.24
C SER A 56 3.40 8.59 -8.63
N VAL A 57 3.65 9.52 -9.57
CA VAL A 57 4.01 9.20 -10.95
C VAL A 57 5.37 8.49 -11.01
N GLU A 58 6.32 8.95 -10.19
CA GLU A 58 7.68 8.40 -10.09
C GLU A 58 7.65 6.97 -9.56
N LEU A 59 6.84 6.71 -8.52
CA LEU A 59 6.69 5.37 -7.97
C LEU A 59 6.03 4.43 -8.98
N SER A 60 4.94 4.87 -9.62
CA SER A 60 4.23 4.09 -10.64
C SER A 60 5.15 3.74 -11.82
N LYS A 61 5.92 4.73 -12.31
CA LYS A 61 6.93 4.51 -13.36
C LYS A 61 8.03 3.56 -12.90
N TYR A 62 8.55 3.71 -11.68
CA TYR A 62 9.55 2.79 -11.13
C TYR A 62 9.04 1.35 -11.09
N LEU A 63 7.78 1.12 -10.70
CA LEU A 63 7.18 -0.22 -10.72
C LEU A 63 7.04 -0.77 -12.14
N LEU A 64 6.61 0.08 -13.09
CA LEU A 64 6.51 -0.28 -14.51
C LEU A 64 7.87 -0.64 -15.12
N ASP A 65 8.91 0.15 -14.85
CA ASP A 65 10.29 -0.09 -15.31
C ASP A 65 10.86 -1.41 -14.72
N ASN A 66 10.33 -1.86 -13.58
CA ASN A 66 10.64 -3.16 -12.98
C ASN A 66 9.72 -4.30 -13.46
N GLY A 67 8.89 -4.06 -14.49
CA GLY A 67 8.03 -5.06 -15.12
C GLY A 67 6.70 -5.30 -14.41
N PHE A 68 6.26 -4.41 -13.52
CA PHE A 68 4.98 -4.52 -12.82
C PHE A 68 3.97 -3.51 -13.35
N GLU A 69 2.88 -4.03 -13.92
CA GLU A 69 1.77 -3.23 -14.42
C GLU A 69 0.51 -3.50 -13.60
N PHE A 70 -0.30 -2.48 -13.32
CA PHE A 70 -1.52 -2.63 -12.51
C PHE A 70 -2.82 -2.30 -13.26
N PHE A 71 -2.74 -1.86 -14.51
CA PHE A 71 -3.89 -1.50 -15.31
C PHE A 71 -4.73 -2.71 -15.75
N SER A 72 -6.06 -2.54 -15.79
CA SER A 72 -7.01 -3.50 -16.37
C SER A 72 -6.94 -4.94 -15.83
N LYS A 73 -6.59 -5.11 -14.55
CA LYS A 73 -6.57 -6.40 -13.86
C LYS A 73 -7.84 -6.60 -13.02
N ASN A 74 -8.34 -7.83 -12.95
CA ASN A 74 -9.33 -8.19 -11.95
C ASN A 74 -8.69 -8.22 -10.54
N ASP A 75 -9.52 -8.19 -9.50
CA ASP A 75 -9.07 -8.05 -8.12
C ASP A 75 -8.02 -9.10 -7.72
N LEU A 76 -8.21 -10.37 -8.13
CA LEU A 76 -7.27 -11.46 -7.82
C LEU A 76 -5.89 -11.20 -8.42
N ARG A 77 -5.83 -10.92 -9.74
CA ARG A 77 -4.57 -10.64 -10.43
C ARG A 77 -3.91 -9.38 -9.87
N PHE A 78 -4.68 -8.37 -9.50
CA PHE A 78 -4.18 -7.17 -8.86
C PHE A 78 -3.48 -7.48 -7.52
N ILE A 79 -4.10 -8.30 -6.66
CA ILE A 79 -3.51 -8.70 -5.37
C ILE A 79 -2.30 -9.61 -5.55
N GLU A 80 -2.32 -10.56 -6.48
CA GLU A 80 -1.17 -11.40 -6.82
C GLU A 80 0.05 -10.55 -7.19
N GLU A 81 -0.15 -9.55 -8.04
CA GLU A 81 0.91 -8.66 -8.50
C GLU A 81 1.39 -7.74 -7.38
N THR A 82 0.46 -7.21 -6.58
CA THR A 82 0.78 -6.44 -5.37
C THR A 82 1.69 -7.22 -4.43
N PHE A 83 1.38 -8.50 -4.19
CA PHE A 83 2.17 -9.37 -3.32
C PHE A 83 3.54 -9.72 -3.94
N LYS A 84 3.63 -9.85 -5.26
CA LYS A 84 4.91 -10.00 -5.96
C LYS A 84 5.77 -8.75 -5.83
N VAL A 85 5.20 -7.55 -6.00
CA VAL A 85 5.89 -6.27 -5.81
C VAL A 85 6.43 -6.14 -4.39
N LEU A 86 5.58 -6.40 -3.40
CA LEU A 86 5.98 -6.36 -1.98
C LEU A 86 7.22 -7.24 -1.73
N ARG A 87 7.25 -8.46 -2.27
CA ARG A 87 8.36 -9.39 -2.06
C ARG A 87 9.60 -9.05 -2.89
N LYS A 88 9.42 -8.77 -4.19
CA LYS A 88 10.54 -8.63 -5.14
C LYS A 88 11.18 -7.24 -5.11
N ILE A 89 10.36 -6.20 -4.96
CA ILE A 89 10.82 -4.80 -5.04
C ILE A 89 11.07 -4.23 -3.66
N PHE A 90 10.15 -4.47 -2.72
CA PHE A 90 10.24 -3.88 -1.38
C PHE A 90 10.85 -4.82 -0.34
N ASN A 91 11.20 -6.06 -0.71
CA ASN A 91 11.70 -7.10 0.20
C ASN A 91 10.82 -7.25 1.47
N TYR A 92 9.53 -7.01 1.33
CA TYR A 92 8.53 -7.10 2.39
C TYR A 92 7.79 -8.43 2.26
N LYS A 93 7.66 -9.16 3.37
CA LYS A 93 6.91 -10.41 3.44
C LYS A 93 5.55 -10.17 4.10
N PRO A 94 4.43 -10.21 3.35
CA PRO A 94 3.09 -10.09 3.91
C PRO A 94 2.82 -11.16 4.98
N THR A 95 2.10 -10.77 6.03
CA THR A 95 1.70 -11.66 7.15
C THR A 95 0.41 -12.44 6.88
N ILE A 96 -0.23 -12.20 5.74
CA ILE A 96 -1.41 -12.92 5.25
C ILE A 96 -1.13 -13.51 3.87
N SER A 97 -1.81 -14.59 3.52
CA SER A 97 -1.84 -15.12 2.15
C SER A 97 -2.84 -14.37 1.27
N ILE A 98 -2.81 -14.62 -0.04
CA ILE A 98 -3.77 -14.07 -1.00
C ILE A 98 -5.17 -14.59 -0.69
N ASP A 99 -5.34 -15.87 -0.39
CA ASP A 99 -6.64 -16.44 0.01
C ASP A 99 -7.19 -15.80 1.29
N GLN A 100 -6.31 -15.56 2.28
CA GLN A 100 -6.68 -14.87 3.51
C GLN A 100 -7.04 -13.40 3.26
N PHE A 101 -6.47 -12.77 2.24
CA PHE A 101 -6.85 -11.43 1.84
C PHE A 101 -8.29 -11.39 1.31
N PHE A 102 -8.69 -12.36 0.49
CA PHE A 102 -10.05 -12.45 -0.07
C PHE A 102 -11.09 -13.05 0.89
N THR A 103 -10.67 -13.68 1.98
CA THR A 103 -11.56 -14.20 3.03
C THR A 103 -12.04 -13.07 3.93
N VAL A 104 -13.35 -12.92 4.18
CA VAL A 104 -13.89 -11.94 5.15
C VAL A 104 -13.30 -12.22 6.55
N GLY A 105 -12.88 -11.17 7.24
CA GLY A 105 -12.11 -11.27 8.48
C GLY A 105 -10.63 -10.92 8.24
N PHE A 106 -9.73 -11.46 9.07
CA PHE A 106 -8.30 -11.10 9.10
C PHE A 106 -8.06 -9.57 9.10
N SER A 107 -9.01 -8.81 9.65
CA SER A 107 -9.13 -7.38 9.47
C SER A 107 -7.88 -6.64 9.92
N GLU A 108 -7.39 -6.97 11.11
CA GLU A 108 -6.18 -6.37 11.65
C GLU A 108 -4.96 -6.62 10.77
N ARG A 109 -4.79 -7.84 10.24
CA ARG A 109 -3.64 -8.14 9.36
C ARG A 109 -3.75 -7.44 8.00
N LYS A 110 -4.95 -7.29 7.45
CA LYS A 110 -5.19 -6.49 6.24
C LYS A 110 -4.89 -5.02 6.47
N VAL A 111 -5.33 -4.47 7.61
CA VAL A 111 -5.01 -3.09 8.00
C VAL A 111 -3.50 -2.90 8.15
N ILE A 112 -2.80 -3.82 8.83
CA ILE A 112 -1.34 -3.79 8.96
C ILE A 112 -0.68 -3.81 7.57
N LEU A 113 -1.09 -4.72 6.69
CA LEU A 113 -0.58 -4.82 5.32
C LEU A 113 -0.74 -3.48 4.56
N THR A 114 -1.91 -2.86 4.63
CA THR A 114 -2.16 -1.59 3.94
C THR A 114 -1.37 -0.44 4.57
N CYS A 115 -1.24 -0.38 5.89
CA CYS A 115 -0.39 0.59 6.58
C CYS A 115 1.08 0.47 6.19
N ASP A 116 1.59 -0.77 6.15
CA ASP A 116 2.98 -1.04 5.78
C ASP A 116 3.22 -0.67 4.32
N LEU A 117 2.32 -1.06 3.40
CA LEU A 117 2.42 -0.65 2.00
C LEU A 117 2.41 0.88 1.85
N ALA A 118 1.51 1.58 2.55
CA ALA A 118 1.45 3.03 2.47
C ALA A 118 2.77 3.68 2.91
N ARG A 119 3.39 3.18 3.99
CA ARG A 119 4.69 3.68 4.46
C ARG A 119 5.80 3.39 3.46
N ILE A 120 5.85 2.16 2.94
CA ILE A 120 6.81 1.75 1.92
C ILE A 120 6.70 2.65 0.68
N CYS A 121 5.49 2.90 0.17
CA CYS A 121 5.27 3.78 -0.97
C CYS A 121 5.72 5.22 -0.67
N ILE A 122 5.36 5.76 0.50
CA ILE A 122 5.75 7.12 0.91
C ILE A 122 7.27 7.25 1.01
N ASP A 123 7.93 6.29 1.66
CA ASP A 123 9.38 6.34 1.85
C ASP A 123 10.11 6.10 0.52
N LYS A 124 9.62 5.19 -0.33
CA LYS A 124 10.19 4.97 -1.66
C LYS A 124 10.04 6.20 -2.56
N ASN A 125 8.89 6.86 -2.54
CA ASN A 125 8.68 8.08 -3.30
C ASN A 125 9.68 9.18 -2.88
N LYS A 126 9.89 9.38 -1.57
CA LYS A 126 10.90 10.34 -1.08
C LYS A 126 12.30 10.01 -1.58
N GLU A 127 12.68 8.73 -1.62
CA GLU A 127 13.97 8.32 -2.20
C GLU A 127 14.04 8.73 -3.68
N LEU A 128 13.04 8.34 -4.48
CA LEU A 128 13.00 8.61 -5.92
C LEU A 128 13.03 10.11 -6.23
N THR A 129 12.20 10.92 -5.56
CA THR A 129 12.18 12.38 -5.74
C THR A 129 13.48 13.04 -5.31
N ARG A 130 14.13 12.55 -4.23
CA ARG A 130 15.43 13.08 -3.81
C ARG A 130 16.52 12.83 -4.86
N TYR A 131 16.53 11.65 -5.48
CA TYR A 131 17.46 11.36 -6.58
C TYR A 131 17.20 12.25 -7.79
N LEU A 132 15.94 12.44 -8.19
CA LEU A 132 15.57 13.34 -9.29
C LEU A 132 16.02 14.79 -9.04
N GLY A 133 15.81 15.31 -7.82
CA GLY A 133 16.26 16.66 -7.46
C GLY A 133 17.77 16.85 -7.52
N ILE A 134 18.55 15.79 -7.23
CA ILE A 134 20.02 15.82 -7.37
C ILE A 134 20.43 15.79 -8.85
N VAL A 135 19.83 14.91 -9.66
CA VAL A 135 20.17 14.78 -11.09
C VAL A 135 19.87 16.06 -11.86
N CYS A 136 18.76 16.74 -11.57
CA CYS A 136 18.43 18.03 -12.18
C CYS A 136 19.33 19.18 -11.71
N ALA A 137 20.05 19.05 -10.60
CA ALA A 137 20.96 20.10 -10.10
C ALA A 137 22.40 19.98 -10.64
N ILE A 138 22.70 18.92 -11.38
CA ILE A 138 24.05 18.63 -11.92
C ILE A 138 24.11 18.84 -13.46
N ASN A 139 22.96 19.06 -14.10
CA ASN A 139 22.85 19.48 -15.51
C ASN A 139 22.54 20.98 -15.60
#